data_AF-A0A0J9XG65-F1
#
_entry.id   AF-A0A0J9XG65-F1
#
_cell.length_a   1.000
_cell.length_b   1.000
_cell.length_c   1.000
_cell.angle_alpha   90.00
_cell.angle_beta   90.00
_cell.angle_gamma   90.00
#
_symmetry.space_group_name_H-M   'P 1'
#
loop_
_entity.id
_entity.type
_entity.pdbx_description
1 polymer ?
#
loop_
_entity_poly.entity_id
_entity_poly.type
_entity_poly.pdbx_seq_one_letter_code
_entity_poly.pdbx_strand_id
1 'polypeptide(L)'
;MLFLLALLTAAALATVLYFHKRRDSGSQNKRLLDSSRNNGSDSLNNEAKLTSQYGSMLITQALLKSRQHQQQKSRRNITYSNAGYGVFAQSDPDTDDTQFNYLTARDFGLVLEGSWRELQQRLHSLNRNPPTPNTRYKLLFLARHGQGYHNLAIEIYGQKAWDDYWSLLDTDGNIVWGPDPELTPLGTEQAKRNNIAWRKQIDDRDILVPKTHYVSPFTRALDTYKETWNRLRNDKTDGGPLVVEDLRETIGVHTCDRRRTRSYIRERYPGYPIEDGFAEKDELWTADYRETPEEQNVRIRRFLDQYVFGDEGDDAVVVGVTAHSGTIKSVLEVIGHRKFNVGTGGIIPVLVKAVVEDL
;
A
#
# COMPACT_ATOMS: atom_id res chain seq x y z
N MET A 1 13.84 -39.33 41.82
CA MET A 1 14.93 -38.33 41.98
C MET A 1 16.25 -38.70 41.30
N LEU A 2 16.61 -39.98 41.16
CA LEU A 2 17.87 -40.39 40.49
C LEU A 2 17.87 -40.32 38.94
N PHE A 3 16.71 -40.30 38.29
CA PHE A 3 16.60 -40.15 36.83
C PHE A 3 16.75 -38.71 36.31
N LEU A 4 16.42 -37.69 37.13
CA LEU A 4 16.56 -36.29 36.74
C LEU A 4 18.02 -35.80 36.80
N LEU A 5 18.83 -36.36 37.71
CA LEU A 5 20.26 -35.99 37.81
C LEU A 5 21.10 -36.53 36.65
N ALA A 6 20.75 -37.68 36.07
CA ALA A 6 21.47 -38.29 34.94
C ALA A 6 21.22 -37.56 33.61
N LEU A 7 20.05 -36.95 33.43
CA LEU A 7 19.73 -36.15 32.24
C LEU A 7 20.42 -34.77 32.26
N LEU A 8 20.60 -34.17 33.45
CA LEU A 8 21.31 -32.90 33.61
C LEU A 8 22.84 -33.02 33.38
N THR A 9 23.44 -34.17 33.70
CA THR A 9 24.88 -34.40 33.45
C THR A 9 25.19 -34.71 31.98
N ALA A 10 24.28 -35.40 31.27
CA ALA A 10 24.42 -35.67 29.84
C ALA A 10 24.31 -34.38 28.98
N ALA A 11 23.40 -33.47 29.34
CA ALA A 11 23.22 -32.19 28.65
C ALA A 11 24.42 -31.24 28.83
N ALA A 12 25.04 -31.24 30.03
CA ALA A 12 26.23 -30.45 30.31
C ALA A 12 27.47 -30.96 29.53
N LEU A 13 27.66 -32.27 29.41
CA LEU A 13 28.77 -32.85 28.63
C LEU A 13 28.64 -32.58 27.12
N ALA A 14 27.41 -32.66 26.58
CA ALA A 14 27.15 -32.36 25.16
C ALA A 14 27.42 -30.90 24.82
N THR A 15 27.15 -29.98 25.76
CA THR A 15 27.39 -28.55 25.59
C THR A 15 28.89 -28.24 25.63
N VAL A 16 29.66 -28.84 26.53
CA VAL A 16 31.12 -28.67 26.60
C VAL A 16 31.82 -29.25 25.35
N LEU A 17 31.39 -30.40 24.85
CA LEU A 17 31.93 -30.98 23.60
C LEU A 17 31.57 -30.15 22.36
N TYR A 18 30.37 -29.55 22.32
CA TYR A 18 29.96 -28.63 21.26
C TYR A 18 30.81 -27.35 21.24
N PHE A 19 31.13 -26.79 22.41
CA PHE A 19 31.98 -25.59 22.53
C PHE A 19 33.47 -25.88 22.26
N HIS A 20 33.98 -27.07 22.59
CA HIS A 20 35.36 -27.44 22.24
C HIS A 20 35.53 -27.67 20.73
N LYS A 21 34.56 -28.32 20.06
CA LYS A 21 34.60 -28.57 18.61
C LYS A 21 34.48 -27.27 17.78
N ARG A 22 33.83 -26.23 18.31
CA ARG A 22 33.78 -24.87 17.71
C ARG A 22 35.03 -24.03 17.94
N ARG A 23 35.83 -24.31 18.98
CA ARG A 23 37.06 -23.55 19.26
C ARG A 23 38.23 -23.93 18.34
N ASP A 24 38.33 -25.20 17.96
CA ASP A 24 39.38 -25.67 17.03
C ASP A 24 39.09 -25.30 15.57
N SER A 25 37.81 -25.30 15.15
CA SER A 25 37.39 -24.88 13.81
C SER A 25 37.44 -23.36 13.60
N GLY A 26 37.47 -22.57 14.68
CA GLY A 26 37.66 -21.11 14.63
C GLY A 26 39.10 -20.65 14.38
N SER A 27 40.11 -21.48 14.69
CA SER A 27 41.52 -21.08 14.53
C SER A 27 42.08 -21.35 13.12
N GLN A 28 41.60 -22.40 12.43
CA GLN A 28 41.98 -22.69 11.04
C GLN A 28 41.27 -21.78 10.03
N ASN A 29 40.01 -21.39 10.28
CA ASN A 29 39.30 -20.43 9.42
C ASN A 29 39.87 -19.01 9.50
N LYS A 30 40.50 -18.63 10.63
CA LYS A 30 41.10 -17.29 10.79
C LYS A 30 42.38 -17.11 9.97
N ARG A 31 43.15 -18.18 9.72
CA ARG A 31 44.35 -18.13 8.85
C ARG A 31 44.04 -18.19 7.35
N LEU A 32 42.87 -18.71 6.96
CA LEU A 32 42.40 -18.71 5.56
C LEU A 32 41.65 -17.41 5.18
N LEU A 33 41.12 -16.68 6.15
CA LEU A 33 40.44 -15.39 5.94
C LEU A 33 41.40 -14.19 5.87
N ASP A 34 42.58 -14.28 6.48
CA ASP A 34 43.56 -13.17 6.44
C ASP A 34 44.43 -13.18 5.17
N SER A 35 44.47 -14.28 4.38
CA SER A 35 45.15 -14.31 3.08
C SER A 35 44.24 -13.95 1.89
N SER A 36 42.92 -13.97 2.05
CA SER A 36 41.95 -13.57 1.00
C SER A 36 41.45 -12.12 1.13
N ARG A 37 41.73 -11.46 2.26
CA ARG A 37 41.26 -10.09 2.57
C ARG A 37 41.97 -8.96 1.84
N ASN A 38 43.10 -9.20 1.17
CA ASN A 38 43.84 -8.13 0.50
C ASN A 38 43.58 -7.97 -1.00
N ASN A 39 42.73 -8.80 -1.62
CA ASN A 39 42.44 -8.68 -3.07
C ASN A 39 40.95 -8.85 -3.47
N GLY A 40 40.02 -8.95 -2.51
CA GLY A 40 38.59 -9.26 -2.79
C GLY A 40 37.56 -8.23 -2.29
N SER A 41 37.94 -7.25 -1.46
CA SER A 41 37.00 -6.27 -0.92
C SER A 41 36.59 -5.20 -1.93
N ASP A 42 37.47 -4.86 -2.86
CA ASP A 42 37.21 -3.82 -3.86
C ASP A 42 36.40 -4.34 -5.05
N SER A 43 36.55 -5.62 -5.43
CA SER A 43 35.76 -6.22 -6.51
C SER A 43 34.32 -6.48 -6.07
N LEU A 44 34.09 -6.98 -4.85
CA LEU A 44 32.75 -7.22 -4.33
C LEU A 44 31.98 -5.91 -4.06
N ASN A 45 32.66 -4.87 -3.58
CA ASN A 45 32.06 -3.54 -3.44
C ASN A 45 31.77 -2.87 -4.78
N ASN A 46 32.61 -3.09 -5.80
CA ASN A 46 32.36 -2.60 -7.15
C ASN A 46 31.24 -3.38 -7.85
N GLU A 47 31.16 -4.70 -7.70
CA GLU A 47 30.07 -5.52 -8.22
C GLU A 47 28.73 -5.17 -7.54
N ALA A 48 28.71 -4.96 -6.22
CA ALA A 48 27.50 -4.52 -5.51
C ALA A 48 27.05 -3.11 -5.95
N LYS A 49 27.99 -2.18 -6.14
CA LYS A 49 27.70 -0.85 -6.70
C LYS A 49 27.21 -0.91 -8.14
N LEU A 50 27.84 -1.72 -8.99
CA LEU A 50 27.44 -1.92 -10.38
C LEU A 50 26.04 -2.52 -10.44
N THR A 51 25.76 -3.57 -9.65
CA THR A 51 24.45 -4.24 -9.62
C THR A 51 23.35 -3.27 -9.16
N SER A 52 23.58 -2.51 -8.08
CA SER A 52 22.67 -1.46 -7.62
C SER A 52 22.45 -0.36 -8.67
N GLN A 53 23.51 0.03 -9.38
CA GLN A 53 23.42 1.01 -10.47
C GLN A 53 22.64 0.46 -11.67
N TYR A 54 22.79 -0.82 -12.01
CA TYR A 54 22.03 -1.49 -13.06
C TYR A 54 20.56 -1.69 -12.68
N GLY A 55 20.26 -2.07 -11.43
CA GLY A 55 18.88 -2.15 -10.90
C GLY A 55 18.18 -0.80 -10.94
N SER A 56 18.86 0.25 -10.45
CA SER A 56 18.39 1.64 -10.56
C SER A 56 18.22 2.07 -12.02
N MET A 57 19.13 1.70 -12.92
CA MET A 57 19.05 2.04 -14.35
C MET A 57 17.90 1.32 -15.06
N LEU A 58 17.62 0.06 -14.72
CA LEU A 58 16.51 -0.70 -15.29
C LEU A 58 15.15 -0.17 -14.84
N ILE A 59 15.02 0.18 -13.55
CA ILE A 59 13.82 0.86 -13.03
C ILE A 59 13.69 2.24 -13.65
N THR A 60 14.78 3.01 -13.73
CA THR A 60 14.78 4.31 -14.40
C THR A 60 14.40 4.16 -15.87
N GLN A 61 14.85 3.13 -16.58
CA GLN A 61 14.50 2.88 -17.98
C GLN A 61 13.05 2.39 -18.15
N ALA A 62 12.54 1.55 -17.26
CA ALA A 62 11.15 1.10 -17.27
C ALA A 62 10.21 2.27 -16.94
N LEU A 63 10.55 3.08 -15.93
CA LEU A 63 9.87 4.32 -15.58
C LEU A 63 9.99 5.37 -16.68
N LEU A 64 11.13 5.47 -17.38
CA LEU A 64 11.33 6.37 -18.52
C LEU A 64 10.53 5.92 -19.74
N LYS A 65 10.46 4.62 -20.03
CA LYS A 65 9.64 4.08 -21.12
C LYS A 65 8.16 4.24 -20.82
N SER A 66 7.73 3.99 -19.58
CA SER A 66 6.39 4.35 -19.09
C SER A 66 6.15 5.84 -19.26
N ARG A 67 7.07 6.70 -18.81
CA ARG A 67 7.01 8.16 -18.97
C ARG A 67 6.94 8.59 -20.43
N GLN A 68 7.69 8.00 -21.34
CA GLN A 68 7.69 8.37 -22.76
C GLN A 68 6.40 7.92 -23.45
N HIS A 69 5.88 6.74 -23.11
CA HIS A 69 4.62 6.24 -23.63
C HIS A 69 3.41 7.01 -23.06
N GLN A 70 3.52 7.53 -21.82
CA GLN A 70 2.48 8.32 -21.15
C GLN A 70 2.60 9.84 -21.36
N GLN A 71 3.79 10.40 -21.61
CA GLN A 71 3.98 11.80 -22.05
C GLN A 71 3.35 12.06 -23.42
N GLN A 72 3.17 11.03 -24.24
CA GLN A 72 2.36 11.13 -25.45
C GLN A 72 0.84 11.15 -25.16
N LYS A 73 0.37 10.75 -23.97
CA LYS A 73 -1.05 10.61 -23.62
C LYS A 73 -1.61 11.64 -22.63
N SER A 74 -0.82 12.22 -21.71
CA SER A 74 -1.28 13.34 -20.85
C SER A 74 -0.55 14.63 -21.18
N ARG A 75 -1.21 15.50 -21.95
CA ARG A 75 -0.75 16.85 -22.30
C ARG A 75 -1.21 17.91 -21.28
N ARG A 76 -1.70 17.56 -20.10
CA ARG A 76 -2.20 18.57 -19.15
C ARG A 76 -1.46 18.48 -17.82
N ASN A 77 -1.01 19.61 -17.32
CA ASN A 77 -0.44 19.71 -15.99
C ASN A 77 -1.59 19.90 -14.99
N ILE A 78 -1.80 18.94 -14.08
CA ILE A 78 -2.87 19.02 -13.09
C ILE A 78 -2.26 19.33 -11.72
N THR A 79 -2.70 20.44 -11.13
CA THR A 79 -2.32 20.81 -9.77
C THR A 79 -3.40 20.35 -8.79
N TYR A 80 -2.97 19.61 -7.76
CA TYR A 80 -3.84 19.09 -6.71
C TYR A 80 -3.69 19.88 -5.41
N SER A 81 -4.79 20.01 -4.67
CA SER A 81 -4.79 20.59 -3.33
C SER A 81 -5.88 19.98 -2.46
N ASN A 82 -5.61 19.88 -1.15
CA ASN A 82 -6.56 19.43 -0.16
C ASN A 82 -7.64 20.50 0.03
N ALA A 83 -8.90 20.12 -0.11
CA ALA A 83 -10.06 20.96 0.19
C ALA A 83 -10.88 20.43 1.37
N GLY A 84 -10.33 19.49 2.15
CA GLY A 84 -10.98 18.82 3.27
C GLY A 84 -10.97 19.58 4.61
N TYR A 85 -10.24 20.70 4.73
CA TYR A 85 -10.23 21.49 5.96
C TYR A 85 -11.63 22.03 6.29
N GLY A 86 -12.07 21.86 7.54
CA GLY A 86 -13.44 22.14 7.98
C GLY A 86 -14.50 21.20 7.39
N VAL A 87 -14.11 20.15 6.67
CA VAL A 87 -15.00 19.10 6.15
C VAL A 87 -14.78 17.81 6.90
N PHE A 88 -13.52 17.36 7.01
CA PHE A 88 -13.14 16.14 7.72
C PHE A 88 -12.15 16.43 8.84
N ALA A 89 -12.35 15.81 10.02
CA ALA A 89 -11.43 15.94 11.16
C ALA A 89 -10.00 15.59 10.76
N GLN A 90 -9.83 14.61 9.88
CA GLN A 90 -8.53 14.13 9.42
C GLN A 90 -7.72 15.19 8.67
N SER A 91 -8.37 16.22 8.11
CA SER A 91 -7.68 17.36 7.48
C SER A 91 -7.24 18.44 8.46
N ASP A 92 -7.69 18.39 9.72
CA ASP A 92 -7.31 19.34 10.76
C ASP A 92 -5.90 19.02 11.31
N PRO A 93 -4.96 19.97 11.33
CA PRO A 93 -3.65 19.85 12.00
C PRO A 93 -3.72 19.45 13.49
N ASP A 94 -4.83 19.71 14.17
CA ASP A 94 -4.97 19.44 15.60
C ASP A 94 -5.59 18.06 15.92
N THR A 95 -6.07 17.32 14.91
CA THR A 95 -6.54 15.95 15.10
C THR A 95 -5.39 14.99 15.40
N ASP A 96 -5.47 14.29 16.54
CA ASP A 96 -4.54 13.21 16.89
C ASP A 96 -4.83 11.95 16.05
N ASP A 97 -4.01 11.74 15.03
CA ASP A 97 -4.15 10.63 14.10
C ASP A 97 -3.77 9.27 14.69
N THR A 98 -3.09 9.23 15.84
CA THR A 98 -2.71 7.97 16.51
C THR A 98 -3.86 7.36 17.31
N GLN A 99 -4.80 8.20 17.77
CA GLN A 99 -5.98 7.81 18.52
C GLN A 99 -7.27 7.90 17.71
N PHE A 100 -7.21 8.39 16.47
CA PHE A 100 -8.40 8.58 15.65
C PHE A 100 -9.01 7.26 15.19
N ASN A 101 -10.27 7.02 15.58
CA ASN A 101 -11.04 5.87 15.15
C ASN A 101 -12.22 6.29 14.25
N TYR A 102 -12.06 6.08 12.96
CA TYR A 102 -13.07 6.41 11.94
C TYR A 102 -14.40 5.64 12.11
N LEU A 103 -14.42 4.47 12.77
CA LEU A 103 -15.65 3.70 13.00
C LEU A 103 -16.52 4.29 14.10
N THR A 104 -15.90 4.97 15.08
CA THR A 104 -16.61 5.60 16.19
C THR A 104 -16.77 7.11 15.99
N ALA A 105 -15.91 7.72 15.17
CA ALA A 105 -16.10 9.09 14.72
C ALA A 105 -17.41 9.24 13.95
N ARG A 106 -18.08 10.38 14.12
CA ARG A 106 -19.29 10.72 13.36
C ARG A 106 -18.99 10.63 11.87
N ASP A 107 -19.76 9.82 11.14
CA ASP A 107 -19.79 9.80 9.67
C ASP A 107 -18.38 9.76 9.05
N PHE A 108 -17.57 8.78 9.48
CA PHE A 108 -16.18 8.59 9.04
C PHE A 108 -15.26 9.81 9.26
N GLY A 109 -15.59 10.69 10.20
CA GLY A 109 -14.83 11.90 10.51
C GLY A 109 -15.37 13.18 9.87
N LEU A 110 -16.57 13.17 9.28
CA LEU A 110 -17.21 14.40 8.80
C LEU A 110 -17.44 15.37 9.97
N VAL A 111 -16.79 16.53 9.93
CA VAL A 111 -16.92 17.62 10.93
C VAL A 111 -17.67 18.84 10.41
N LEU A 112 -17.91 18.92 9.10
CA LEU A 112 -18.78 19.93 8.50
C LEU A 112 -20.05 20.06 9.35
N GLU A 113 -20.43 21.29 9.71
CA GLU A 113 -21.75 21.55 10.30
C GLU A 113 -22.79 21.06 9.30
N GLY A 114 -23.37 19.89 9.57
CA GLY A 114 -24.23 19.21 8.59
C GLY A 114 -24.18 17.69 8.57
N SER A 115 -24.81 17.14 7.53
CA SER A 115 -24.88 15.71 7.20
C SER A 115 -24.17 15.40 5.88
N TRP A 116 -24.10 14.12 5.48
CA TRP A 116 -23.62 13.75 4.14
C TRP A 116 -24.37 14.45 3.02
N ARG A 117 -25.67 14.72 3.20
CA ARG A 117 -26.50 15.47 2.25
C ARG A 117 -25.99 16.90 2.04
N GLU A 118 -25.49 17.55 3.08
CA GLU A 118 -24.94 18.90 2.96
C GLU A 118 -23.57 18.89 2.27
N LEU A 119 -22.74 17.89 2.57
CA LEU A 119 -21.52 17.67 1.80
C LEU A 119 -21.83 17.40 0.32
N GLN A 120 -22.87 16.61 0.02
CA GLN A 120 -23.33 16.38 -1.35
C GLN A 120 -23.68 17.69 -2.06
N GLN A 121 -24.49 18.53 -1.42
CA GLN A 121 -24.89 19.82 -1.97
C GLN A 121 -23.70 20.75 -2.20
N ARG A 122 -22.78 20.81 -1.22
CA ARG A 122 -21.54 21.59 -1.34
C ARG A 122 -20.69 21.09 -2.51
N LEU A 123 -20.50 19.78 -2.65
CA LEU A 123 -19.71 19.18 -3.71
C LEU A 123 -20.34 19.39 -5.10
N HIS A 124 -21.67 19.30 -5.21
CA HIS A 124 -22.38 19.66 -6.43
C HIS A 124 -22.24 21.15 -6.76
N SER A 125 -22.34 22.04 -5.76
CA SER A 125 -22.16 23.49 -5.96
C SER A 125 -20.75 23.83 -6.45
N LEU A 126 -19.72 23.24 -5.83
CA LEU A 126 -18.32 23.42 -6.20
C LEU A 126 -18.03 23.02 -7.65
N ASN A 127 -18.66 21.94 -8.13
CA ASN A 127 -18.49 21.47 -9.50
C ASN A 127 -19.42 22.16 -10.52
N ARG A 128 -20.56 22.73 -10.09
CA ARG A 128 -21.46 23.51 -10.96
C ARG A 128 -20.95 24.94 -11.17
N ASN A 129 -20.36 25.54 -10.13
CA ASN A 129 -19.82 26.90 -10.15
C ASN A 129 -18.34 26.89 -9.74
N PRO A 130 -17.47 26.22 -10.50
CA PRO A 130 -16.06 26.16 -10.15
C PRO A 130 -15.39 27.54 -10.32
N PRO A 131 -14.33 27.86 -9.54
CA PRO A 131 -13.61 29.12 -9.69
C PRO A 131 -13.03 29.37 -11.08
N THR A 132 -12.71 28.29 -11.80
CA THR A 132 -12.29 28.31 -13.20
C THR A 132 -12.95 27.14 -13.95
N PRO A 133 -13.12 27.22 -15.29
CA PRO A 133 -13.66 26.11 -16.08
C PRO A 133 -12.87 24.79 -15.96
N ASN A 134 -11.61 24.87 -15.54
CA ASN A 134 -10.69 23.74 -15.41
C ASN A 134 -10.56 23.21 -13.96
N THR A 135 -11.32 23.76 -13.01
CA THR A 135 -11.31 23.28 -11.63
C THR A 135 -12.34 22.16 -11.44
N ARG A 136 -11.94 21.07 -10.79
CA ARG A 136 -12.82 19.94 -10.41
C ARG A 136 -12.61 19.57 -8.95
N TYR A 137 -13.67 19.08 -8.31
CA TYR A 137 -13.64 18.58 -6.95
C TYR A 137 -14.15 17.14 -6.90
N LYS A 138 -13.38 16.24 -6.29
CA LYS A 138 -13.80 14.85 -6.05
C LYS A 138 -13.56 14.45 -4.59
N LEU A 139 -14.47 13.63 -4.06
CA LEU A 139 -14.34 13.00 -2.75
C LEU A 139 -13.76 11.60 -2.92
N LEU A 140 -12.61 11.33 -2.31
CA LEU A 140 -11.97 10.02 -2.34
C LEU A 140 -12.08 9.37 -0.96
N PHE A 141 -12.54 8.12 -0.93
CA PHE A 141 -12.45 7.26 0.25
C PHE A 141 -11.26 6.33 0.10
N LEU A 142 -10.16 6.65 0.78
CA LEU A 142 -8.93 5.86 0.74
C LEU A 142 -8.98 4.81 1.86
N ALA A 143 -8.99 3.54 1.50
CA ALA A 143 -9.04 2.41 2.42
C ALA A 143 -7.70 1.67 2.43
N ARG A 144 -7.11 1.48 3.61
CA ARG A 144 -5.98 0.58 3.80
C ARG A 144 -6.48 -0.84 3.92
N HIS A 145 -5.81 -1.79 3.26
CA HIS A 145 -6.10 -3.21 3.43
C HIS A 145 -6.14 -3.64 4.92
N GLY A 146 -6.93 -4.65 5.24
CA GLY A 146 -6.94 -5.30 6.55
C GLY A 146 -5.61 -5.96 6.89
N GLN A 147 -5.39 -6.37 8.13
CA GLN A 147 -4.13 -7.00 8.56
C GLN A 147 -3.78 -8.19 7.64
N GLY A 148 -2.64 -8.11 6.98
CA GLY A 148 -2.04 -9.22 6.23
C GLY A 148 -1.01 -9.95 7.07
N TYR A 149 -0.58 -11.14 6.63
CA TYR A 149 0.43 -11.91 7.35
C TYR A 149 1.77 -11.18 7.53
N HIS A 150 2.13 -10.25 6.62
CA HIS A 150 3.29 -9.38 6.81
C HIS A 150 3.11 -8.40 7.98
N ASN A 151 1.90 -7.89 8.23
CA ASN A 151 1.65 -7.03 9.40
C ASN A 151 1.74 -7.84 10.69
N LEU A 152 1.18 -9.05 10.70
CA LEU A 152 1.32 -9.96 11.84
C LEU A 152 2.80 -10.29 12.11
N ALA A 153 3.60 -10.51 11.06
CA ALA A 153 5.04 -10.71 11.22
C ALA A 153 5.74 -9.48 11.82
N ILE A 154 5.39 -8.27 11.40
CA ILE A 154 5.88 -7.02 12.02
C ILE A 154 5.50 -6.96 13.51
N GLU A 155 4.29 -7.37 13.87
CA GLU A 155 3.83 -7.40 15.27
C GLU A 155 4.61 -8.42 16.12
N ILE A 156 4.94 -9.59 15.56
CA ILE A 156 5.68 -10.65 16.25
C ILE A 156 7.16 -10.28 16.41
N TYR A 157 7.79 -9.80 15.35
CA TYR A 157 9.25 -9.63 15.29
C TYR A 157 9.72 -8.19 15.56
N GLY A 158 8.81 -7.22 15.49
CA GLY A 158 9.11 -5.80 15.58
C GLY A 158 9.62 -5.22 14.26
N GLN A 159 9.31 -3.94 14.04
CA GLN A 159 9.62 -3.21 12.80
C GLN A 159 11.10 -3.29 12.40
N LYS A 160 12.03 -3.14 13.35
CA LYS A 160 13.46 -3.15 13.05
C LYS A 160 13.93 -4.51 12.51
N ALA A 161 13.56 -5.61 13.16
CA ALA A 161 13.94 -6.94 12.70
C ALA A 161 13.24 -7.32 11.40
N TRP A 162 12.02 -6.79 11.20
CA TRP A 162 11.32 -6.91 9.93
C TRP A 162 12.09 -6.27 8.78
N ASP A 163 12.44 -4.99 8.93
CA ASP A 163 13.14 -4.23 7.88
C ASP A 163 14.54 -4.80 7.60
N ASP A 164 15.26 -5.23 8.65
CA ASP A 164 16.64 -5.73 8.51
C ASP A 164 16.76 -7.17 7.97
N TYR A 165 15.73 -8.01 8.14
CA TYR A 165 15.85 -9.45 7.87
C TYR A 165 14.55 -10.10 7.37
N TRP A 166 13.45 -10.03 8.14
CA TRP A 166 12.28 -10.87 7.83
C TRP A 166 11.57 -10.47 6.54
N SER A 167 11.57 -9.19 6.21
CA SER A 167 10.98 -8.68 4.98
C SER A 167 11.66 -9.20 3.72
N LEU A 168 12.92 -9.66 3.82
CA LEU A 168 13.72 -10.23 2.73
C LEU A 168 13.40 -11.71 2.47
N LEU A 169 12.67 -12.35 3.37
CA LEU A 169 12.25 -13.75 3.29
C LEU A 169 10.77 -13.83 2.95
N ASP A 170 10.31 -14.99 2.49
CA ASP A 170 8.89 -15.24 2.20
C ASP A 170 8.11 -15.74 3.44
N THR A 171 8.80 -16.28 4.45
CA THR A 171 8.19 -16.97 5.61
C THR A 171 9.21 -17.19 6.74
N ASP A 172 8.72 -17.41 7.97
CA ASP A 172 9.49 -17.97 9.10
C ASP A 172 9.32 -19.50 9.26
N GLY A 173 8.58 -20.14 8.36
CA GLY A 173 8.19 -21.56 8.44
C GLY A 173 6.84 -21.83 9.11
N ASN A 174 6.27 -20.85 9.82
CA ASN A 174 4.95 -20.93 10.47
C ASN A 174 3.90 -20.07 9.76
N ILE A 175 4.27 -18.85 9.35
CA ILE A 175 3.43 -17.93 8.60
C ILE A 175 4.13 -17.50 7.31
N VAL A 176 3.37 -17.38 6.22
CA VAL A 176 3.87 -16.98 4.90
C VAL A 176 3.42 -15.55 4.62
N TRP A 177 4.38 -14.66 4.36
CA TRP A 177 4.10 -13.27 4.03
C TRP A 177 4.63 -12.82 2.67
N GLY A 178 5.29 -13.70 1.91
CA GLY A 178 5.77 -13.41 0.56
C GLY A 178 5.64 -14.61 -0.38
N PRO A 179 5.45 -14.37 -1.70
CA PRO A 179 4.99 -13.12 -2.28
C PRO A 179 3.50 -12.87 -2.01
N ASP A 180 3.14 -11.58 -1.98
CA ASP A 180 1.75 -11.09 -1.93
C ASP A 180 0.89 -11.77 -0.85
N PRO A 181 1.07 -11.40 0.42
CA PRO A 181 0.42 -12.06 1.54
C PRO A 181 -1.10 -11.95 1.49
N GLU A 182 -1.74 -13.05 1.89
CA GLU A 182 -3.16 -13.12 2.21
C GLU A 182 -3.50 -12.26 3.45
N LEU A 183 -4.79 -11.94 3.61
CA LEU A 183 -5.30 -11.40 4.88
C LEU A 183 -5.21 -12.46 5.99
N THR A 184 -4.96 -12.01 7.22
CA THR A 184 -5.17 -12.84 8.41
C THR A 184 -6.69 -12.94 8.71
N PRO A 185 -7.12 -13.86 9.59
CA PRO A 185 -8.50 -13.85 10.07
C PRO A 185 -8.93 -12.51 10.67
N LEU A 186 -8.01 -11.81 11.35
CA LEU A 186 -8.25 -10.46 11.87
C LEU A 186 -8.43 -9.44 10.73
N GLY A 187 -7.60 -9.51 9.68
CA GLY A 187 -7.73 -8.63 8.51
C GLY A 187 -9.06 -8.79 7.78
N THR A 188 -9.54 -10.02 7.63
CA THR A 188 -10.88 -10.31 7.08
C THR A 188 -11.98 -9.72 7.96
N GLU A 189 -11.87 -9.84 9.28
CA GLU A 189 -12.83 -9.26 10.22
C GLU A 189 -12.82 -7.72 10.17
N GLN A 190 -11.65 -7.08 10.03
CA GLN A 190 -11.55 -5.63 9.83
C GLN A 190 -12.31 -5.18 8.57
N ALA A 191 -12.17 -5.90 7.45
CA ALA A 191 -12.92 -5.61 6.22
C ALA A 191 -14.44 -5.79 6.39
N LYS A 192 -14.88 -6.81 7.13
CA LYS A 192 -16.30 -7.02 7.45
C LYS A 192 -16.87 -5.94 8.34
N ARG A 193 -16.10 -5.40 9.29
CA ARG A 193 -16.52 -4.23 10.09
C ARG A 193 -16.71 -3.00 9.21
N ASN A 194 -15.87 -2.81 8.19
CA ASN A 194 -16.11 -1.74 7.21
C ASN A 194 -17.41 -1.96 6.45
N ASN A 195 -17.74 -3.18 6.03
CA ASN A 195 -19.02 -3.47 5.39
C ASN A 195 -20.21 -3.06 6.29
N ILE A 196 -20.15 -3.39 7.58
CA ILE A 196 -21.18 -3.00 8.55
C ILE A 196 -21.27 -1.47 8.67
N ALA A 197 -20.12 -0.80 8.79
CA ALA A 197 -20.07 0.65 8.91
C ALA A 197 -20.62 1.34 7.65
N TRP A 198 -20.22 0.90 6.46
CA TRP A 198 -20.76 1.39 5.20
C TRP A 198 -22.26 1.16 5.09
N ARG A 199 -22.76 -0.03 5.43
CA ARG A 199 -24.20 -0.30 5.41
C ARG A 199 -24.97 0.68 6.29
N LYS A 200 -24.48 0.97 7.50
CA LYS A 200 -25.07 1.99 8.38
C LYS A 200 -25.07 3.38 7.75
N GLN A 201 -23.97 3.77 7.12
CA GLN A 201 -23.89 5.08 6.45
C GLN A 201 -24.84 5.18 5.23
N ILE A 202 -25.02 4.08 4.51
CA ILE A 202 -25.91 3.98 3.34
C ILE A 202 -27.38 4.01 3.75
N ASP A 203 -27.76 3.16 4.71
CA ASP A 203 -29.17 2.97 5.06
C ASP A 203 -29.69 4.09 5.99
N ASP A 204 -28.84 4.66 6.85
CA ASP A 204 -29.29 5.58 7.90
C ASP A 204 -28.83 7.05 7.73
N ARG A 205 -27.83 7.33 6.89
CA ARG A 205 -27.12 8.63 6.89
C ARG A 205 -27.05 9.33 5.53
N ASP A 206 -27.62 8.76 4.47
CA ASP A 206 -27.59 9.29 3.11
C ASP A 206 -26.16 9.59 2.60
N ILE A 207 -25.19 8.71 2.91
CA ILE A 207 -23.83 8.85 2.37
C ILE A 207 -23.82 8.76 0.85
N LEU A 208 -22.97 9.56 0.20
CA LEU A 208 -22.67 9.32 -1.22
C LEU A 208 -21.82 8.07 -1.33
N VAL A 209 -22.43 7.00 -1.83
CA VAL A 209 -21.72 5.76 -2.16
C VAL A 209 -20.79 6.06 -3.34
N PRO A 210 -19.49 5.71 -3.24
CA PRO A 210 -18.62 5.77 -4.40
C PRO A 210 -19.20 4.94 -5.54
N LYS A 211 -19.19 5.49 -6.74
CA LYS A 211 -19.68 4.79 -7.95
C LYS A 211 -18.56 4.02 -8.65
N THR A 212 -17.33 4.33 -8.26
CA THR A 212 -16.13 3.92 -8.97
C THR A 212 -15.11 3.53 -7.94
N HIS A 213 -14.51 2.37 -8.17
CA HIS A 213 -13.54 1.80 -7.27
C HIS A 213 -12.27 1.45 -8.02
N TYR A 214 -11.16 1.87 -7.43
CA TYR A 214 -9.82 1.45 -7.84
C TYR A 214 -9.20 0.64 -6.71
N VAL A 215 -8.49 -0.42 -7.07
CA VAL A 215 -7.88 -1.31 -6.09
C VAL A 215 -6.45 -1.66 -6.50
N SER A 216 -5.59 -1.77 -5.50
CA SER A 216 -4.27 -2.34 -5.67
C SER A 216 -4.35 -3.80 -6.16
N PRO A 217 -3.38 -4.26 -6.96
CA PRO A 217 -3.34 -5.64 -7.44
C PRO A 217 -2.93 -6.68 -6.41
N PHE A 218 -2.56 -6.29 -5.18
CA PHE A 218 -2.19 -7.24 -4.13
C PHE A 218 -3.42 -7.90 -3.51
N THR A 219 -3.34 -9.22 -3.31
CA THR A 219 -4.41 -10.09 -2.78
C THR A 219 -5.07 -9.51 -1.54
N ARG A 220 -4.27 -9.02 -0.57
CA ARG A 220 -4.78 -8.39 0.66
C ARG A 220 -5.69 -7.18 0.42
N ALA A 221 -5.41 -6.37 -0.59
CA ALA A 221 -6.22 -5.20 -0.93
C ALA A 221 -7.49 -5.62 -1.68
N LEU A 222 -7.37 -6.57 -2.62
CA LEU A 222 -8.49 -7.15 -3.36
C LEU A 222 -9.50 -7.84 -2.42
N ASP A 223 -9.02 -8.64 -1.47
CA ASP A 223 -9.86 -9.31 -0.48
C ASP A 223 -10.49 -8.31 0.50
N THR A 224 -9.76 -7.25 0.89
CA THR A 224 -10.32 -6.18 1.72
C THR A 224 -11.47 -5.47 1.01
N TYR A 225 -11.27 -5.12 -0.26
CA TYR A 225 -12.32 -4.53 -1.09
C TYR A 225 -13.52 -5.47 -1.18
N LYS A 226 -13.29 -6.72 -1.58
CA LYS A 226 -14.34 -7.72 -1.77
C LYS A 226 -15.22 -7.87 -0.53
N GLU A 227 -14.62 -8.02 0.65
CA GLU A 227 -15.37 -8.15 1.90
C GLU A 227 -16.06 -6.85 2.32
N THR A 228 -15.41 -5.69 2.09
CA THR A 228 -16.00 -4.38 2.43
C THR A 228 -17.23 -4.07 1.60
N TRP A 229 -17.24 -4.39 0.30
CA TRP A 229 -18.32 -4.03 -0.63
C TRP A 229 -19.33 -5.15 -0.86
N ASN A 230 -19.10 -6.33 -0.28
CA ASN A 230 -19.98 -7.50 -0.40
C ASN A 230 -21.45 -7.16 -0.04
N ARG A 231 -22.35 -7.29 -1.03
CA ARG A 231 -23.81 -7.10 -0.86
C ARG A 231 -24.19 -5.77 -0.20
N LEU A 232 -23.46 -4.69 -0.51
CA LEU A 232 -23.94 -3.35 -0.19
C LEU A 232 -25.00 -2.93 -1.22
N ARG A 233 -26.07 -2.30 -0.75
CA ARG A 233 -27.12 -1.76 -1.62
C ARG A 233 -26.55 -0.57 -2.39
N ASN A 234 -26.99 -0.37 -3.62
CA ASN A 234 -26.56 0.73 -4.49
C ASN A 234 -25.08 0.75 -4.86
N ASP A 235 -24.34 -0.31 -4.54
CA ASP A 235 -23.06 -0.56 -5.19
C ASP A 235 -23.37 -0.88 -6.67
N LYS A 236 -23.01 0.05 -7.56
CA LYS A 236 -23.21 -0.04 -9.01
C LYS A 236 -21.91 -0.41 -9.73
N THR A 237 -20.91 -0.90 -9.02
CA THR A 237 -19.69 -1.39 -9.65
C THR A 237 -19.97 -2.73 -10.34
N ASP A 238 -20.73 -2.69 -11.44
CA ASP A 238 -20.99 -3.83 -12.31
C ASP A 238 -19.63 -4.31 -12.84
N GLY A 239 -19.17 -5.46 -12.33
CA GLY A 239 -17.82 -6.00 -12.64
C GLY A 239 -16.76 -5.78 -11.56
N GLY A 240 -17.04 -5.03 -10.48
CA GLY A 240 -16.09 -4.80 -9.40
C GLY A 240 -15.08 -3.67 -9.67
N PRO A 241 -14.01 -3.55 -8.88
CA PRO A 241 -13.08 -2.43 -8.92
C PRO A 241 -12.09 -2.59 -10.07
N LEU A 242 -11.63 -1.49 -10.65
CA LEU A 242 -10.50 -1.51 -11.58
C LEU A 242 -9.20 -1.79 -10.81
N VAL A 243 -8.51 -2.86 -11.20
CA VAL A 243 -7.18 -3.21 -10.69
C VAL A 243 -6.12 -2.37 -11.39
N VAL A 244 -5.39 -1.58 -10.61
CA VAL A 244 -4.42 -0.58 -11.10
C VAL A 244 -3.04 -0.82 -10.48
N GLU A 245 -2.00 -1.09 -11.27
CA GLU A 245 -0.64 -1.39 -10.81
C GLU A 245 -0.07 -0.24 -9.97
N ASP A 246 -0.40 1.00 -10.34
CA ASP A 246 0.03 2.21 -9.62
C ASP A 246 -0.49 2.33 -8.19
N LEU A 247 -1.45 1.49 -7.77
CA LEU A 247 -1.95 1.44 -6.41
C LEU A 247 -1.24 0.41 -5.51
N ARG A 248 -0.23 -0.31 -6.01
CA ARG A 248 0.59 -1.22 -5.19
C ARG A 248 1.38 -0.49 -4.09
N GLU A 249 1.79 -1.23 -3.06
CA GLU A 249 2.65 -0.70 -1.99
C GLU A 249 4.04 -0.31 -2.54
N THR A 250 4.94 0.17 -1.67
CA THR A 250 6.34 0.45 -2.02
C THR A 250 6.98 -0.71 -2.78
N ILE A 251 7.55 -0.43 -3.95
CA ILE A 251 8.10 -1.46 -4.82
C ILE A 251 9.50 -1.88 -4.34
N GLY A 252 9.73 -3.20 -4.28
CA GLY A 252 11.06 -3.79 -4.17
C GLY A 252 11.57 -4.05 -2.74
N VAL A 253 12.65 -4.83 -2.67
CA VAL A 253 13.33 -5.38 -1.48
C VAL A 253 12.45 -6.30 -0.63
N HIS A 254 11.31 -5.81 -0.13
CA HIS A 254 10.40 -6.60 0.70
C HIS A 254 9.62 -7.59 -0.16
N THR A 255 9.67 -8.87 0.17
CA THR A 255 9.02 -9.94 -0.59
C THR A 255 7.49 -9.85 -0.58
N CYS A 256 6.91 -9.26 0.47
CA CYS A 256 5.47 -9.00 0.57
C CYS A 256 4.95 -8.00 -0.47
N ASP A 257 5.86 -7.24 -1.08
CA ASP A 257 5.58 -6.23 -2.12
C ASP A 257 5.86 -6.76 -3.54
N ARG A 258 5.99 -8.09 -3.69
CA ARG A 258 6.11 -8.79 -4.98
C ARG A 258 4.75 -9.34 -5.42
N ARG A 259 4.24 -8.91 -6.59
CA ARG A 259 2.90 -9.28 -7.10
C ARG A 259 2.79 -10.74 -7.48
N ARG A 260 1.55 -11.22 -7.40
CA ARG A 260 1.10 -12.36 -8.21
C ARG A 260 0.88 -11.96 -9.67
N THR A 261 0.78 -12.96 -10.52
CA THR A 261 0.64 -12.74 -11.97
C THR A 261 -0.73 -12.16 -12.32
N ARG A 262 -0.84 -11.56 -13.52
CA ARG A 262 -2.12 -11.09 -14.05
C ARG A 262 -3.12 -12.25 -14.17
N SER A 263 -2.68 -13.42 -14.60
CA SER A 263 -3.55 -14.61 -14.68
C SER A 263 -4.07 -15.04 -13.32
N TYR A 264 -3.25 -14.97 -12.26
CA TYR A 264 -3.72 -15.25 -10.89
C TYR A 264 -4.85 -14.31 -10.47
N ILE A 265 -4.71 -12.99 -10.72
CA ILE A 265 -5.74 -12.01 -10.38
C ILE A 265 -7.05 -12.32 -11.14
N ARG A 266 -6.97 -12.60 -12.44
CA ARG A 266 -8.13 -12.95 -13.27
C ARG A 266 -8.84 -14.21 -12.80
N GLU A 267 -8.08 -15.22 -12.41
CA GLU A 267 -8.62 -16.50 -11.96
C GLU A 267 -9.29 -16.36 -10.59
N ARG A 268 -8.66 -15.65 -9.65
CA ARG A 268 -9.16 -15.50 -8.28
C ARG A 268 -10.31 -14.48 -8.17
N TYR A 269 -10.30 -13.45 -9.01
CA TYR A 269 -11.28 -12.36 -9.01
C TYR A 269 -11.97 -12.25 -10.38
N PRO A 270 -12.75 -13.28 -10.78
CA PRO A 270 -13.41 -13.28 -12.07
C PRO A 270 -14.36 -12.08 -12.19
N GLY A 271 -14.23 -11.35 -13.28
CA GLY A 271 -15.03 -10.16 -13.58
C GLY A 271 -14.34 -8.84 -13.24
N TYR A 272 -13.34 -8.82 -12.36
CA TYR A 272 -12.63 -7.58 -12.01
C TYR A 272 -11.85 -7.07 -13.23
N PRO A 273 -12.13 -5.85 -13.72
CA PRO A 273 -11.35 -5.27 -14.79
C PRO A 273 -9.92 -5.02 -14.32
N ILE A 274 -8.94 -5.31 -15.18
CA ILE A 274 -7.52 -5.02 -14.95
C ILE A 274 -7.10 -4.01 -16.01
N GLU A 275 -6.39 -2.97 -15.59
CA GLU A 275 -5.94 -1.90 -16.50
C GLU A 275 -5.23 -2.41 -17.76
N ASP A 276 -5.30 -1.58 -18.80
CA ASP A 276 -4.60 -1.84 -20.05
C ASP A 276 -3.08 -1.80 -19.86
N GLY A 277 -2.38 -2.68 -20.57
CA GLY A 277 -0.92 -2.79 -20.47
C GLY A 277 -0.40 -3.50 -19.21
N PHE A 278 -1.28 -3.98 -18.32
CA PHE A 278 -0.86 -4.72 -17.12
C PHE A 278 -0.05 -5.98 -17.46
N ALA A 279 1.17 -6.07 -16.94
CA ALA A 279 2.13 -7.13 -17.24
C ALA A 279 1.73 -8.48 -16.59
N GLU A 280 1.99 -9.59 -17.28
CA GLU A 280 1.69 -10.92 -16.76
C GLU A 280 2.45 -11.21 -15.46
N LYS A 281 3.76 -10.98 -15.44
CA LYS A 281 4.61 -11.14 -14.25
C LYS A 281 4.88 -9.79 -13.59
N ASP A 282 5.38 -9.80 -12.36
CA ASP A 282 5.89 -8.58 -11.73
C ASP A 282 7.29 -8.29 -12.27
N GLU A 283 7.37 -7.33 -13.19
CA GLU A 283 8.62 -6.85 -13.79
C GLU A 283 9.22 -5.65 -13.03
N LEU A 284 8.48 -5.10 -12.07
CA LEU A 284 8.85 -3.88 -11.34
C LEU A 284 9.58 -4.21 -10.03
N TRP A 285 9.22 -5.30 -9.36
CA TRP A 285 9.86 -5.71 -8.11
C TRP A 285 11.28 -6.21 -8.35
N THR A 286 12.23 -5.69 -7.56
CA THR A 286 13.63 -6.15 -7.54
C THR A 286 14.07 -6.38 -6.09
N ALA A 287 15.08 -7.23 -5.89
CA ALA A 287 15.57 -7.57 -4.54
C ALA A 287 16.55 -6.54 -3.97
N ASP A 288 17.10 -5.66 -4.82
CA ASP A 288 18.22 -4.78 -4.53
C ASP A 288 17.87 -3.28 -4.58
N TYR A 289 16.65 -2.93 -4.99
CA TYR A 289 16.17 -1.55 -4.99
C TYR A 289 14.80 -1.41 -4.35
N ARG A 290 14.67 -0.46 -3.41
CA ARG A 290 13.41 -0.09 -2.79
C ARG A 290 13.00 1.29 -3.28
N GLU A 291 11.80 1.39 -3.82
CA GLU A 291 11.19 2.62 -4.32
C GLU A 291 11.25 3.72 -3.24
N THR A 292 11.66 4.93 -3.64
CA THR A 292 11.68 6.07 -2.73
C THR A 292 10.28 6.69 -2.59
N PRO A 293 10.00 7.45 -1.51
CA PRO A 293 8.74 8.17 -1.38
C PRO A 293 8.44 9.09 -2.58
N GLU A 294 9.45 9.73 -3.16
CA GLU A 294 9.31 10.62 -4.32
C GLU A 294 8.93 9.85 -5.59
N GLU A 295 9.50 8.67 -5.79
CA GLU A 295 9.13 7.79 -6.91
C GLU A 295 7.69 7.28 -6.77
N GLN A 296 7.30 6.89 -5.56
CA GLN A 296 5.92 6.52 -5.26
C GLN A 296 4.97 7.70 -5.51
N ASN A 297 5.36 8.94 -5.13
CA ASN A 297 4.59 10.15 -5.43
C ASN A 297 4.40 10.38 -6.93
N VAL A 298 5.41 10.10 -7.77
CA VAL A 298 5.29 10.17 -9.24
C VAL A 298 4.26 9.16 -9.73
N ARG A 299 4.30 7.93 -9.22
CA ARG A 299 3.36 6.86 -9.56
C ARG A 299 1.93 7.20 -9.13
N ILE A 300 1.75 7.76 -7.94
CA ILE A 300 0.42 8.17 -7.46
C ILE A 300 -0.11 9.38 -8.22
N ARG A 301 0.73 10.36 -8.58
CA ARG A 301 0.32 11.45 -9.47
C ARG A 301 -0.21 10.90 -10.79
N ARG A 302 0.47 9.93 -11.38
CA ARG A 302 0.04 9.27 -12.61
C ARG A 302 -1.33 8.59 -12.46
N PHE A 303 -1.56 7.87 -11.35
CA PHE A 303 -2.88 7.31 -11.05
C PHE A 303 -3.97 8.40 -11.01
N LEU A 304 -3.72 9.50 -10.29
CA LEU A 304 -4.67 10.60 -10.19
C LEU A 304 -4.90 11.28 -11.56
N ASP A 305 -3.83 11.51 -12.32
CA ASP A 305 -3.84 12.15 -13.63
C ASP A 305 -4.57 11.31 -14.67
N GLN A 306 -4.46 9.98 -14.62
CA GLN A 306 -5.05 9.09 -15.62
C GLN A 306 -6.47 8.70 -15.24
N TYR A 307 -6.68 8.19 -14.02
CA TYR A 307 -7.92 7.53 -13.63
C TYR A 307 -8.86 8.41 -12.82
N VAL A 308 -8.36 9.36 -12.03
CA VAL A 308 -9.23 10.12 -11.13
C VAL A 308 -9.66 11.46 -11.72
N PHE A 309 -8.74 12.20 -12.35
CA PHE A 309 -8.99 13.55 -12.88
C PHE A 309 -8.65 13.70 -14.37
N GLY A 310 -8.19 12.63 -15.02
CA GLY A 310 -7.84 12.60 -16.43
C GLY A 310 -8.98 12.34 -17.38
N ASP A 311 -8.61 12.26 -18.66
CA ASP A 311 -9.52 11.92 -19.75
C ASP A 311 -9.97 10.45 -19.72
N GLU A 312 -9.18 9.55 -19.10
CA GLU A 312 -9.57 8.15 -18.84
C GLU A 312 -10.32 8.00 -17.51
N GLY A 313 -10.45 9.08 -16.74
CA GLY A 313 -11.25 9.10 -15.53
C GLY A 313 -12.73 9.21 -15.85
N ASP A 314 -13.56 8.73 -14.93
CA ASP A 314 -15.00 8.87 -15.08
C ASP A 314 -15.53 10.18 -14.48
N ASP A 315 -16.80 10.46 -14.78
CA ASP A 315 -17.52 11.60 -14.20
C ASP A 315 -17.93 11.34 -12.72
N ALA A 316 -17.46 10.27 -12.09
CA ALA A 316 -17.79 9.99 -10.72
C ALA A 316 -17.14 11.03 -9.80
N VAL A 317 -18.00 11.70 -9.06
CA VAL A 317 -17.63 12.73 -8.09
C VAL A 317 -17.14 12.10 -6.77
N VAL A 318 -17.47 10.83 -6.54
CA VAL A 318 -17.05 10.06 -5.35
C VAL A 318 -16.40 8.76 -5.78
N VAL A 319 -15.17 8.55 -5.32
CA VAL A 319 -14.28 7.45 -5.73
C VAL A 319 -13.81 6.69 -4.50
N GLY A 320 -13.86 5.36 -4.54
CA GLY A 320 -13.25 4.49 -3.53
C GLY A 320 -11.89 3.99 -4.01
N VAL A 321 -10.89 4.00 -3.13
CA VAL A 321 -9.55 3.48 -3.44
C VAL A 321 -9.13 2.53 -2.34
N THR A 322 -8.88 1.26 -2.64
CA THR A 322 -8.38 0.27 -1.65
C THR A 322 -6.92 -0.07 -1.93
N ALA A 323 -6.03 0.28 -1.01
CA ALA A 323 -4.58 0.21 -1.21
C ALA A 323 -3.83 -0.01 0.12
N HIS A 324 -2.64 0.59 0.25
CA HIS A 324 -1.68 0.32 1.32
C HIS A 324 -1.26 1.57 2.07
N SER A 325 -0.46 1.40 3.11
CA SER A 325 -0.06 2.50 3.99
C SER A 325 0.85 3.51 3.29
N GLY A 326 1.84 3.05 2.51
CA GLY A 326 2.74 3.91 1.74
C GLY A 326 1.98 4.59 0.61
N THR A 327 1.14 3.85 -0.12
CA THR A 327 0.27 4.39 -1.18
C THR A 327 -0.62 5.53 -0.65
N ILE A 328 -1.31 5.33 0.47
CA ILE A 328 -2.19 6.37 1.04
C ILE A 328 -1.38 7.59 1.48
N LYS A 329 -0.24 7.39 2.16
CA LYS A 329 0.65 8.51 2.53
C LYS A 329 1.08 9.32 1.31
N SER A 330 1.42 8.64 0.22
CA SER A 330 1.78 9.27 -1.05
C SER A 330 0.61 10.03 -1.67
N VAL A 331 -0.62 9.49 -1.65
CA VAL A 331 -1.82 10.24 -2.07
C VAL A 331 -1.97 11.52 -1.25
N LEU A 332 -1.89 11.44 0.09
CA LEU A 332 -2.03 12.60 0.97
C LEU A 332 -0.99 13.67 0.66
N GLU A 333 0.27 13.28 0.45
CA GLU A 333 1.35 14.19 0.11
C GLU A 333 1.14 14.86 -1.26
N VAL A 334 0.77 14.09 -2.27
CA VAL A 334 0.53 14.58 -3.64
C VAL A 334 -0.59 15.63 -3.68
N ILE A 335 -1.66 15.43 -2.91
CA ILE A 335 -2.78 16.38 -2.83
C ILE A 335 -2.53 17.51 -1.81
N GLY A 336 -1.37 17.57 -1.15
CA GLY A 336 -1.09 18.60 -0.14
C GLY A 336 -1.96 18.48 1.12
N HIS A 337 -2.42 17.28 1.45
CA HIS A 337 -3.04 16.97 2.74
C HIS A 337 -1.94 16.74 3.80
N ARG A 338 -2.26 16.99 5.08
CA ARG A 338 -1.35 16.62 6.19
C ARG A 338 -1.04 15.12 6.18
N LYS A 339 0.06 14.72 6.80
CA LYS A 339 0.27 13.31 7.13
C LYS A 339 -0.81 12.84 8.09
N PHE A 340 -1.33 11.64 7.86
CA PHE A 340 -2.34 11.02 8.69
C PHE A 340 -2.11 9.51 8.79
N ASN A 341 -2.11 8.98 10.01
CA ASN A 341 -1.96 7.56 10.28
C ASN A 341 -3.27 6.79 9.99
N VAL A 342 -3.23 5.89 9.01
CA VAL A 342 -4.35 4.98 8.70
C VAL A 342 -3.97 3.57 9.11
N GLY A 343 -4.61 3.04 10.17
CA GLY A 343 -4.41 1.67 10.65
C GLY A 343 -4.88 0.61 9.64
N THR A 344 -4.48 -0.66 9.83
CA THR A 344 -4.96 -1.77 8.98
C THR A 344 -6.49 -1.84 8.99
N GLY A 345 -7.10 -1.94 7.80
CA GLY A 345 -8.55 -1.87 7.62
C GLY A 345 -9.13 -0.46 7.73
N GLY A 346 -8.32 0.57 7.99
CA GLY A 346 -8.76 1.95 8.18
C GLY A 346 -9.22 2.63 6.89
N ILE A 347 -10.12 3.62 7.03
CA ILE A 347 -10.62 4.45 5.92
C ILE A 347 -10.37 5.92 6.26
N ILE A 348 -9.89 6.69 5.27
CA ILE A 348 -9.80 8.15 5.32
C ILE A 348 -10.52 8.78 4.12
N PRO A 349 -11.58 9.57 4.34
CA PRO A 349 -12.14 10.41 3.30
C PRO A 349 -11.28 11.66 3.09
N VAL A 350 -11.04 12.03 1.82
CA VAL A 350 -10.32 13.26 1.44
C VAL A 350 -11.07 13.98 0.33
N LEU A 351 -11.27 15.29 0.50
CA LEU A 351 -11.84 16.14 -0.54
C LEU A 351 -10.70 16.78 -1.34
N VAL A 352 -10.61 16.45 -2.62
CA VAL A 352 -9.51 16.86 -3.49
C VAL A 352 -10.01 17.89 -4.49
N LYS A 353 -9.27 19.01 -4.59
CA LYS A 353 -9.42 19.98 -5.68
C LYS A 353 -8.31 19.74 -6.70
N ALA A 354 -8.69 19.59 -7.95
CA ALA A 354 -7.80 19.54 -9.10
C ALA A 354 -8.01 20.79 -9.97
N VAL A 355 -6.92 21.39 -10.45
CA VAL A 355 -6.94 22.49 -11.43
C VAL A 355 -6.10 22.05 -12.61
N VAL A 356 -6.73 21.92 -13.77
CA VAL A 356 -6.05 21.62 -15.03
C VAL A 356 -5.46 22.93 -15.57
N GLU A 357 -4.14 23.00 -15.67
CA GLU A 357 -3.45 24.17 -16.22
C GLU A 357 -3.50 24.09 -17.76
N ASP A 358 -3.90 25.19 -18.39
CA ASP A 358 -3.79 25.34 -19.84
C ASP A 358 -2.29 25.47 -20.18
N LEU A 359 -1.78 24.60 -21.06
CA LEU A 359 -0.38 24.62 -21.52
C LEU A 359 -0.10 25.77 -22.51
#